data_AF-A0A1I2T9P7-F1
#
_entry.id   AF-A0A1I2T9P7-F1
#
_cell.length_a   1.000
_cell.length_b   1.000
_cell.length_c   1.000
_cell.angle_alpha   90.00
_cell.angle_beta   90.00
_cell.angle_gamma   90.00
#
_symmetry.space_group_name_H-M   'P 1'
#
loop_
_entity.id
_entity.type
_entity.pdbx_description
1 polymer ?
#
loop_
_entity_poly.entity_id
_entity_poly.type
_entity_poly.pdbx_seq_one_letter_code
_entity_poly.pdbx_strand_id
1 'polypeptide(L)'
;MSFATNSSQQISLFDSTSNLTQREVKMLEKSWAKFFSENIFPAIDEEPFRVLYSDQPSRRNTPINVIIGALIIKEMFQLTDE
;
A
#
# COMPACT_ATOMS: atom_id res chain seq x y z
N MET A 1 -10.93 15.87 -11.91
CA MET A 1 -11.01 14.56 -11.25
C MET A 1 -9.64 14.19 -10.76
N SER A 2 -9.44 14.06 -9.46
CA SER A 2 -8.16 13.67 -8.85
C SER A 2 -8.01 12.15 -8.67
N PHE A 3 -9.09 11.38 -8.88
CA PHE A 3 -9.05 9.93 -8.83
C PHE A 3 -8.29 9.40 -10.04
N ALA A 4 -7.21 8.69 -9.78
CA ALA A 4 -6.47 7.92 -10.76
C ALA A 4 -6.21 6.53 -10.15
N THR A 5 -6.59 5.48 -10.87
CA THR A 5 -6.32 4.10 -10.45
C THR A 5 -4.81 3.90 -10.37
N ASN A 6 -4.30 3.43 -9.24
CA ASN A 6 -2.88 3.17 -9.05
C ASN A 6 -2.50 1.84 -9.73
N SER A 7 -2.32 1.88 -11.07
CA SER A 7 -1.98 0.70 -11.87
C SER A 7 -0.56 0.19 -11.64
N SER A 8 0.31 1.02 -11.06
CA SER A 8 1.70 0.69 -10.77
C SER A 8 2.27 1.65 -9.72
N GLN A 9 2.85 1.10 -8.65
CA GLN A 9 3.57 1.88 -7.65
C GLN A 9 4.92 2.33 -8.21
N GLN A 10 5.18 3.64 -8.19
CA GLN A 10 6.51 4.17 -8.48
C GLN A 10 7.43 3.90 -7.28
N ILE A 11 8.56 3.23 -7.51
CA ILE A 11 9.57 3.01 -6.48
C ILE A 11 10.19 4.36 -6.09
N SER A 12 10.22 4.65 -4.79
CA SER A 12 10.82 5.86 -4.25
C SER A 12 12.34 5.84 -4.43
N LEU A 13 12.96 7.00 -4.71
CA LEU A 13 14.43 7.13 -4.68
C LEU A 13 15.01 6.82 -3.28
N PHE A 14 14.21 6.98 -2.24
CA PHE A 14 14.57 6.70 -0.86
C PHE A 14 13.86 5.43 -0.34
N ASP A 15 13.65 4.44 -1.21
CA ASP A 15 13.06 3.16 -0.81
C ASP A 15 13.93 2.49 0.27
N SER A 16 13.32 2.11 1.39
CA SER A 16 14.01 1.43 2.49
C SER A 16 14.54 0.06 2.08
N THR A 17 13.93 -0.58 1.07
CA THR A 17 14.39 -1.87 0.55
C THR A 17 15.76 -1.78 -0.13
N SER A 18 16.13 -0.61 -0.65
CA SER A 18 17.41 -0.37 -1.32
C SER A 18 18.63 -0.44 -0.38
N ASN A 19 18.42 -0.23 0.93
CA ASN A 19 19.48 -0.25 1.94
C ASN A 19 19.64 -1.61 2.65
N LEU A 20 18.83 -2.61 2.29
CA LEU A 20 18.86 -3.92 2.93
C LEU A 20 20.07 -4.75 2.50
N THR A 21 20.63 -5.51 3.44
CA THR A 21 21.64 -6.52 3.15
C THR A 21 21.04 -7.69 2.37
N GLN A 22 21.87 -8.45 1.64
CA GLN A 22 21.40 -9.64 0.92
C GLN A 22 20.69 -10.67 1.81
N ARG A 23 21.07 -10.74 3.09
CA ARG A 23 20.43 -11.62 4.07
C ARG A 23 19.01 -11.14 4.40
N GLU A 24 18.84 -9.85 4.63
CA GLU A 24 17.54 -9.24 4.92
C GLU A 24 16.60 -9.34 3.71
N VAL A 25 17.11 -9.10 2.49
CA VAL A 25 16.34 -9.28 1.25
C VAL A 25 15.80 -10.71 1.15
N LYS A 26 16.66 -11.74 1.34
CA LYS A 26 16.22 -13.15 1.32
C LYS A 26 15.18 -13.48 2.40
N MET A 27 15.26 -12.84 3.56
CA MET A 27 14.28 -13.03 4.62
C MET A 27 12.95 -12.34 4.28
N LEU A 28 12.99 -11.13 3.74
CA LEU A 28 11.83 -10.39 3.27
C LEU A 28 11.12 -11.14 2.13
N GLU A 29 11.87 -11.70 1.18
CA GLU A 29 11.31 -12.48 0.07
C GLU A 29 10.58 -13.75 0.51
N LYS A 30 10.97 -14.33 1.64
CA LYS A 30 10.33 -15.52 2.23
C LYS A 30 9.23 -15.17 3.23
N SER A 31 9.06 -13.88 3.54
CA SER A 31 8.08 -13.42 4.51
C SER A 31 6.69 -13.32 3.90
N TRP A 32 5.68 -13.25 4.77
CA TRP A 32 4.30 -12.98 4.37
C TRP A 32 4.14 -11.62 3.66
N ALA A 33 5.03 -10.66 3.93
CA ALA A 33 4.97 -9.30 3.38
C ALA A 33 5.07 -9.31 1.85
N LYS A 34 5.91 -10.19 1.27
CA LYS A 34 6.01 -10.35 -0.18
C LYS A 34 4.68 -10.83 -0.78
N PHE A 35 4.08 -11.86 -0.18
CA PHE A 35 2.79 -12.36 -0.64
C PHE A 35 1.70 -11.29 -0.56
N PHE A 36 1.67 -10.54 0.54
CA PHE A 36 0.75 -9.42 0.72
C PHE A 36 0.94 -8.35 -0.36
N SER A 37 2.19 -7.91 -0.62
CA SER A 37 2.47 -6.87 -1.62
C SER A 37 2.16 -7.30 -3.05
N GLU A 38 2.38 -8.56 -3.39
CA GLU A 38 2.22 -9.07 -4.76
C GLU A 38 0.79 -9.52 -5.08
N ASN A 39 0.02 -10.00 -4.08
CA ASN A 39 -1.27 -10.66 -4.31
C ASN A 39 -2.44 -9.96 -3.63
N ILE A 40 -2.28 -9.46 -2.41
CA ILE A 40 -3.38 -8.88 -1.63
C ILE A 40 -3.51 -7.39 -1.94
N PHE A 41 -2.42 -6.64 -1.82
CA PHE A 41 -2.43 -5.19 -2.00
C PHE A 41 -2.93 -4.74 -3.39
N PRO A 42 -2.49 -5.36 -4.51
CA PRO A 42 -2.98 -4.98 -5.85
C PRO A 42 -4.41 -5.43 -6.12
N ALA A 43 -4.95 -6.38 -5.33
CA ALA A 43 -6.32 -6.87 -5.48
C ALA A 43 -7.36 -5.99 -4.77
N ILE A 44 -6.93 -4.95 -4.05
CA ILE A 44 -7.84 -4.00 -3.41
C ILE A 44 -8.44 -3.08 -4.47
N ASP A 45 -9.74 -3.24 -4.72
CA ASP A 45 -10.49 -2.38 -5.62
C ASP A 45 -10.77 -1.01 -4.99
N GLU A 46 -10.23 0.05 -5.60
CA GLU A 46 -10.42 1.43 -5.16
C GLU A 46 -11.69 2.07 -5.77
N GLU A 47 -12.29 1.48 -6.80
CA GLU A 47 -13.41 2.07 -7.56
C GLU A 47 -14.64 2.38 -6.69
N PRO A 48 -15.07 1.51 -5.76
CA PRO A 48 -16.19 1.79 -4.86
C PRO A 48 -15.99 3.06 -4.01
N PHE A 49 -14.74 3.42 -3.76
CA PHE A 49 -14.38 4.54 -2.89
C PHE A 49 -14.08 5.83 -3.67
N ARG A 50 -14.26 5.83 -4.99
CA ARG A 50 -14.05 7.01 -5.84
C ARG A 50 -14.78 8.26 -5.32
N VAL A 51 -15.96 8.09 -4.71
CA VAL A 51 -16.78 9.18 -4.14
C VAL A 51 -16.06 9.92 -3.00
N LEU A 52 -15.08 9.30 -2.35
CA LEU A 52 -14.31 9.91 -1.26
C LEU A 52 -13.18 10.83 -1.78
N TYR A 53 -12.80 10.72 -3.06
CA TYR A 53 -11.76 11.55 -3.65
C TYR A 53 -12.26 12.97 -3.91
N SER A 54 -11.47 13.97 -3.52
CA SER A 54 -11.81 15.37 -3.80
C SER A 54 -11.72 15.71 -5.29
N ASP A 55 -12.69 16.45 -5.82
CA ASP A 55 -12.60 16.97 -7.20
C ASP A 55 -11.53 18.07 -7.38
N GLN A 56 -11.06 18.66 -6.27
CA GLN A 56 -10.09 19.75 -6.28
C GLN A 56 -8.66 19.22 -6.39
N PRO A 57 -7.86 19.65 -7.38
CA PRO A 57 -6.50 19.16 -7.60
C PRO A 57 -5.50 19.56 -6.51
N SER A 58 -5.81 20.57 -5.70
CA SER A 58 -4.94 21.04 -4.60
C SER A 58 -5.12 20.27 -3.29
N ARG A 59 -6.16 19.43 -3.16
CA ARG A 59 -6.38 18.63 -1.96
C ARG A 59 -5.67 17.29 -2.09
N ARG A 60 -4.85 16.96 -1.09
CA ARG A 60 -4.21 15.64 -1.00
C ARG A 60 -5.28 14.58 -0.75
N ASN A 61 -5.38 13.63 -1.67
CA ASN A 61 -6.09 12.38 -1.44
C ASN A 61 -5.05 11.29 -1.18
N THR A 62 -5.20 10.55 -0.09
CA THR A 62 -4.40 9.36 0.16
C THR A 62 -4.99 8.20 -0.63
N PRO A 63 -4.18 7.40 -1.35
CA PRO A 63 -4.68 6.21 -2.04
C PRO A 63 -5.41 5.27 -1.08
N ILE A 64 -6.55 4.74 -1.49
CA ILE A 64 -7.46 4.03 -0.58
C ILE A 64 -7.00 2.60 -0.35
N ASN A 65 -6.37 1.98 -1.34
CA ASN A 65 -5.67 0.72 -1.18
C ASN A 65 -4.61 0.76 -0.07
N VAL A 66 -3.93 1.89 0.15
CA VAL A 66 -2.99 2.08 1.26
C VAL A 66 -3.71 2.01 2.61
N ILE A 67 -4.84 2.70 2.75
CA ILE A 67 -5.64 2.72 3.99
C ILE A 67 -6.22 1.34 4.27
N ILE A 68 -6.87 0.72 3.28
CA ILE A 68 -7.45 -0.62 3.41
C ILE A 68 -6.35 -1.65 3.67
N GLY A 69 -5.23 -1.56 2.97
CA GLY A 69 -4.08 -2.43 3.20
C GLY A 69 -3.56 -2.34 4.64
N ALA A 70 -3.44 -1.12 5.18
CA ALA A 70 -3.07 -0.92 6.58
C ALA A 70 -4.11 -1.52 7.55
N LEU A 71 -5.41 -1.37 7.27
CA LEU A 71 -6.47 -1.97 8.09
C LEU A 71 -6.44 -3.51 8.06
N ILE A 72 -6.19 -4.11 6.89
CA ILE A 72 -6.02 -5.57 6.77
C ILE A 72 -4.84 -6.02 7.62
N ILE A 73 -3.70 -5.35 7.52
CA ILE A 73 -2.50 -5.68 8.32
C ILE A 73 -2.82 -5.53 9.81
N LYS A 74 -3.45 -4.43 10.21
CA LYS A 74 -3.84 -4.18 11.59
C LYS A 74 -4.69 -5.34 12.14
N GLU A 75 -5.72 -5.75 11.41
CA GLU A 75 -6.59 -6.86 11.80
C GLU A 75 -5.86 -8.21 11.84
N MET A 76 -5.03 -8.49 10.82
CA MET A 76 -4.22 -9.72 10.75
C MET A 76 -3.30 -9.90 11.95
N PHE A 77 -2.77 -8.82 12.50
CA PHE A 77 -1.88 -8.82 13.67
C PHE A 77 -2.56 -8.46 14.98
N GLN A 78 -3.89 -8.29 14.98
CA GLN A 78 -4.68 -7.90 16.17
C GLN A 78 -4.11 -6.64 16.84
N LEU A 79 -3.63 -5.69 16.02
CA LEU A 79 -3.04 -4.45 16.49
C LEU A 79 -4.13 -3.43 16.84
N THR A 80 -3.89 -2.66 17.89
CA THR A 80 -4.73 -1.53 18.30
C THR A 80 -4.20 -0.22 17.69
N ASP A 81 -5.03 0.81 17.65
CA ASP A 81 -4.60 2.16 17.18
C ASP A 81 -3.81 2.95 18.25
N GLU A 82 -3.60 2.35 19.42
CA GLU A 82 -2.74 2.86 20.49
C GLU A 82 -1.27 2.53 20.24
#